data_AF-A0A7S6M9W1-F1
#
_entry.id   AF-A0A7S6M9W1-F1
#
_cell.length_a   1.000
_cell.length_b   1.000
_cell.length_c   1.000
_cell.angle_alpha   90.00
_cell.angle_beta   90.00
_cell.angle_gamma   90.00
#
_symmetry.space_group_name_H-M   'P 1'
#
loop_
_entity.id
_entity.type
_entity.pdbx_description
1 polymer ?
#
loop_
_entity_poly.entity_id
_entity_poly.type
_entity_poly.pdbx_seq_one_letter_code
_entity_poly.pdbx_strand_id
1 'polypeptide(L)'
;MRIAARWMACGLLAALVGGYSSGALGQDAPAEEKRTEEPVIPTEGFWPTEKMLTRMLDRIVEQVSDHYELDDEQMMRAREAFDRFPQWMQKNRGEIQSLMNAYFEALLDSEAPTPEVVAAWAQRVAPLVGSFSEMMGDVTGEMSSFMTDDQRVMLEGEFAAFQTGIGMVTNKLSEWADGGYDPEREWIGTPEQRRIMRAEDRKRVAAMREARDARIAALGGTSLDPEGPNAPGKPPSRNDAQRAPRKTASLAASDEWVKYTEDFIRRYKLNDEQSDLARSRLRNAMEERDGFATRIAADLTRAEKKLADAKSDEEKQSAKAELDRVKRPLVRRFETFKSGLDKIPTLKQKQEAALAESRKDDGRGRGGTMRREGAADKAGGSDGDGEVKVEPAVPAQAPPKEASDTNGSGGGGAARP
;
A
#
# COMPACT_ATOMS: atom_id res chain seq x y z
N MET A 1 10.00 -0.63 -4.59
CA MET A 1 9.46 -1.96 -4.99
C MET A 1 9.19 -2.94 -3.86
N ARG A 2 9.99 -3.03 -2.77
CA ARG A 2 9.86 -4.12 -1.75
C ARG A 2 8.46 -4.45 -1.19
N ILE A 3 7.45 -3.58 -1.31
CA ILE A 3 6.07 -3.86 -0.91
C ILE A 3 5.23 -4.33 -2.11
N ALA A 4 5.31 -3.69 -3.29
CA ALA A 4 4.67 -4.17 -4.51
C ALA A 4 5.19 -5.57 -4.90
N ALA A 5 6.50 -5.80 -4.79
CA ALA A 5 7.11 -7.12 -4.93
C ALA A 5 6.65 -8.11 -3.85
N ARG A 6 6.27 -7.64 -2.65
CA ARG A 6 5.70 -8.49 -1.59
C ARG A 6 4.24 -8.84 -1.84
N TRP A 7 3.46 -7.95 -2.46
CA TRP A 7 2.08 -8.22 -2.89
C TRP A 7 2.03 -9.09 -4.15
N MET A 8 2.91 -8.85 -5.14
CA MET A 8 3.01 -9.70 -6.33
C MET A 8 3.66 -11.05 -6.01
N ALA A 9 4.67 -11.14 -5.13
CA ALA A 9 5.15 -12.43 -4.64
C ALA A 9 4.09 -13.14 -3.77
N CYS A 10 3.44 -12.48 -2.83
CA CYS A 10 2.38 -13.16 -2.06
C CYS A 10 1.10 -13.46 -2.88
N GLY A 11 0.96 -12.96 -4.11
CA GLY A 11 -0.11 -13.32 -5.03
C GLY A 11 0.27 -14.38 -6.07
N LEU A 12 1.52 -14.38 -6.54
CA LEU A 12 1.99 -15.16 -7.70
C LEU A 12 3.08 -16.19 -7.31
N LEU A 13 3.85 -15.95 -6.24
CA LEU A 13 4.70 -16.95 -5.59
C LEU A 13 3.97 -17.74 -4.49
N ALA A 14 2.79 -17.30 -4.03
CA ALA A 14 1.89 -18.11 -3.19
C ALA A 14 0.87 -18.91 -4.02
N ALA A 15 1.18 -19.13 -5.30
CA ALA A 15 0.39 -19.84 -6.31
C ALA A 15 1.09 -21.09 -6.88
N LEU A 16 2.08 -21.63 -6.16
CA LEU A 16 3.24 -22.30 -6.77
C LEU A 16 3.34 -23.83 -6.58
N VAL A 17 2.30 -24.53 -6.12
CA VAL A 17 2.40 -25.98 -5.88
C VAL A 17 1.10 -26.75 -6.16
N GLY A 18 1.15 -27.63 -7.17
CA GLY A 18 0.25 -28.78 -7.37
C GLY A 18 -0.91 -28.64 -8.37
N GLY A 19 -1.38 -29.78 -8.89
CA GLY A 19 -2.60 -29.87 -9.73
C GLY A 19 -2.76 -31.19 -10.50
N TYR A 20 -3.54 -32.14 -9.94
CA TYR A 20 -4.02 -33.36 -10.63
C TYR A 20 -5.08 -33.02 -11.72
N SER A 21 -5.43 -33.82 -12.74
CA SER A 21 -5.00 -35.16 -13.20
C SER A 21 -5.41 -35.39 -14.69
N SER A 22 -4.91 -36.49 -15.29
CA SER A 22 -5.54 -37.29 -16.38
C SER A 22 -5.69 -36.70 -17.81
N GLY A 23 -4.96 -37.28 -18.78
CA GLY A 23 -5.19 -37.04 -20.22
C GLY A 23 -4.29 -37.82 -21.20
N ALA A 24 -4.67 -39.07 -21.51
CA ALA A 24 -4.33 -39.91 -22.68
C ALA A 24 -2.99 -39.73 -23.46
N LEU A 25 -2.18 -40.81 -23.49
CA LEU A 25 -1.14 -41.03 -24.50
C LEU A 25 -1.77 -41.43 -25.85
N GLY A 26 -1.39 -40.77 -26.95
CA GLY A 26 -1.85 -41.06 -28.32
C GLY A 26 -0.73 -40.93 -29.36
N GLN A 27 -0.75 -41.78 -30.39
CA GLN A 27 0.35 -42.00 -31.35
C GLN A 27 0.57 -40.88 -32.38
N ASP A 28 1.78 -40.89 -32.97
CA ASP A 28 2.25 -39.99 -34.02
C ASP A 28 1.29 -39.84 -35.21
N ALA A 29 0.97 -38.58 -35.53
CA ALA A 29 0.31 -38.15 -36.76
C ALA A 29 1.22 -37.14 -37.50
N PRO A 30 1.16 -37.07 -38.85
CA PRO A 30 2.04 -36.20 -39.63
C PRO A 30 1.78 -34.71 -39.36
N ALA A 31 2.80 -33.88 -39.58
CA ALA A 31 2.80 -32.45 -39.27
C ALA A 31 1.81 -31.64 -40.12
N GLU A 32 0.56 -31.58 -39.65
CA GLU A 32 -0.44 -30.61 -40.08
C GLU A 32 0.00 -29.20 -39.65
N GLU A 33 -0.17 -28.19 -40.51
CA GLU A 33 0.04 -26.79 -40.11
C GLU A 33 -0.91 -26.48 -38.95
N LYS A 34 -0.35 -26.33 -37.74
CA LYS A 34 -1.13 -25.97 -36.55
C LYS A 34 -1.84 -24.65 -36.80
N ARG A 35 -3.11 -24.72 -37.18
CA ARG A 35 -4.06 -23.63 -36.96
C ARG A 35 -3.90 -23.22 -35.51
N THR A 36 -3.63 -21.94 -35.28
CA THR A 36 -3.67 -21.35 -33.96
C THR A 36 -5.13 -21.34 -33.53
N GLU A 37 -5.60 -22.46 -32.97
CA GLU A 37 -6.91 -22.52 -32.33
C GLU A 37 -6.96 -21.41 -31.28
N GLU A 38 -8.03 -20.60 -31.31
CA GLU A 38 -8.16 -19.53 -30.33
C GLU A 38 -8.15 -20.14 -28.92
N PRO A 39 -7.31 -19.64 -28.00
CA PRO A 39 -7.12 -20.28 -26.71
C PRO A 39 -8.44 -20.26 -25.94
N VAL A 40 -9.00 -21.44 -25.70
CA VAL A 40 -10.26 -21.62 -24.97
C VAL A 40 -10.08 -21.08 -23.55
N ILE A 41 -10.60 -19.89 -23.30
CA ILE A 41 -10.56 -19.26 -21.97
C ILE A 41 -11.44 -20.10 -21.03
N PRO A 42 -10.92 -20.63 -19.91
CA PRO A 42 -11.73 -21.37 -18.97
C PRO A 42 -12.90 -20.49 -18.47
N THR A 43 -14.12 -21.01 -18.57
CA THR A 43 -15.32 -20.35 -18.02
C THR A 43 -15.36 -20.41 -16.50
N GLU A 44 -14.57 -21.29 -15.89
CA GLU A 44 -14.52 -21.57 -14.46
C GLU A 44 -13.24 -21.01 -13.82
N GLY A 45 -13.33 -20.64 -12.54
CA GLY A 45 -12.24 -20.01 -11.78
C GLY A 45 -12.42 -18.50 -11.58
N PHE A 46 -11.61 -17.94 -10.68
CA PHE A 46 -11.62 -16.51 -10.37
C PHE A 46 -10.67 -15.73 -11.29
N TRP A 47 -11.22 -14.80 -12.08
CA TRP A 47 -10.42 -13.83 -12.83
C TRP A 47 -10.74 -12.40 -12.36
N PRO A 48 -9.75 -11.55 -12.06
CA PRO A 48 -9.99 -10.15 -11.75
C PRO A 48 -10.70 -9.42 -12.90
N THR A 49 -11.77 -8.69 -12.59
CA THR A 49 -12.41 -7.82 -13.59
C THR A 49 -11.43 -6.73 -14.05
N GLU A 50 -11.62 -6.21 -15.26
CA GLU A 50 -10.83 -5.09 -15.80
C GLU A 50 -10.73 -3.92 -14.80
N LYS A 51 -11.88 -3.52 -14.24
CA LYS A 51 -11.97 -2.49 -13.19
C LYS A 51 -11.12 -2.82 -11.94
N MET A 52 -11.00 -4.09 -11.56
CA MET A 52 -10.11 -4.50 -10.45
C MET A 52 -8.64 -4.39 -10.83
N LEU A 53 -8.27 -4.77 -12.07
CA LEU A 53 -6.91 -4.59 -12.58
C LEU A 53 -6.52 -3.11 -12.63
N THR A 54 -7.39 -2.22 -13.14
CA THR A 54 -7.15 -0.77 -13.15
C THR A 54 -6.96 -0.21 -11.74
N ARG A 55 -7.77 -0.64 -10.75
CA ARG A 55 -7.64 -0.19 -9.35
C ARG A 55 -6.42 -0.76 -8.63
N MET A 56 -5.99 -1.96 -9.00
CA MET A 56 -4.70 -2.49 -8.57
C MET A 56 -3.54 -1.67 -9.15
N LEU A 57 -3.65 -1.28 -10.43
CA LEU A 57 -2.66 -0.45 -11.11
C LEU A 57 -2.55 0.95 -10.50
N ASP A 58 -3.68 1.65 -10.31
CA ASP A 58 -3.77 2.94 -9.60
C ASP A 58 -2.95 2.90 -8.30
N ARG A 59 -3.19 1.86 -7.48
CA ARG A 59 -2.53 1.67 -6.19
C ARG A 59 -1.04 1.32 -6.29
N ILE A 60 -0.63 0.59 -7.33
CA ILE A 60 0.80 0.31 -7.59
C ILE A 60 1.50 1.61 -7.97
N VAL A 61 0.91 2.41 -8.85
CA VAL A 61 1.45 3.72 -9.29
C VAL A 61 1.53 4.70 -8.12
N GLU A 62 0.49 4.81 -7.28
CA GLU A 62 0.52 5.59 -6.04
C GLU A 62 1.67 5.17 -5.12
N GLN A 63 1.84 3.86 -4.90
CA GLN A 63 2.93 3.33 -4.06
C GLN A 63 4.32 3.54 -4.67
N VAL A 64 4.47 3.44 -5.99
CA VAL A 64 5.70 3.73 -6.72
C VAL A 64 6.03 5.22 -6.61
N SER A 65 5.02 6.08 -6.79
CA SER A 65 5.12 7.53 -6.65
C SER A 65 5.60 7.95 -5.26
N ASP A 66 4.95 7.46 -4.20
CA ASP A 66 5.37 7.73 -2.82
C ASP A 66 6.77 7.14 -2.48
N HIS A 67 7.18 6.04 -3.13
CA HIS A 67 8.45 5.36 -2.82
C HIS A 67 9.68 6.01 -3.47
N TYR A 68 9.54 6.55 -4.68
CA TYR A 68 10.61 7.27 -5.37
C TYR A 68 10.46 8.80 -5.27
N GLU A 69 9.49 9.29 -4.48
CA GLU A 69 9.13 10.72 -4.39
C GLU A 69 8.90 11.34 -5.79
N LEU A 70 8.13 10.65 -6.65
CA LEU A 70 7.80 11.11 -8.01
C LEU A 70 6.95 12.39 -7.97
N ASP A 71 7.19 13.30 -8.93
CA ASP A 71 6.30 14.43 -9.17
C ASP A 71 5.04 14.02 -9.97
N ASP A 72 4.10 14.97 -10.11
CA ASP A 72 2.81 14.71 -10.76
C ASP A 72 2.95 14.32 -12.25
N GLU A 73 4.00 14.77 -12.96
CA GLU A 73 4.26 14.40 -14.35
C GLU A 73 4.91 13.01 -14.45
N GLN A 74 5.94 12.77 -13.62
CA GLN A 74 6.58 11.46 -13.50
C GLN A 74 5.58 10.36 -13.08
N MET A 75 4.63 10.67 -12.20
CA MET A 75 3.56 9.75 -11.80
C MET A 75 2.64 9.39 -12.98
N MET A 76 2.28 10.36 -13.83
CA MET A 76 1.47 10.11 -15.03
C MET A 76 2.23 9.24 -16.04
N ARG A 77 3.51 9.52 -16.30
CA ARG A 77 4.35 8.67 -17.17
C ARG A 77 4.56 7.27 -16.60
N ALA A 78 4.69 7.13 -15.28
CA ALA A 78 4.76 5.83 -14.62
C ALA A 78 3.46 5.04 -14.81
N ARG A 79 2.29 5.70 -14.75
CA ARG A 79 1.00 5.07 -15.06
C ARG A 79 0.96 4.50 -16.48
N GLU A 80 1.37 5.30 -17.47
CA GLU A 80 1.42 4.91 -18.88
C GLU A 80 2.36 3.71 -19.11
N ALA A 81 3.54 3.71 -18.49
CA ALA A 81 4.45 2.55 -18.53
C ALA A 81 3.78 1.29 -17.94
N PHE A 82 3.07 1.43 -16.82
CA PHE A 82 2.38 0.34 -16.13
C PHE A 82 1.12 -0.17 -16.87
N ASP A 83 0.51 0.57 -17.80
CA ASP A 83 -0.67 0.13 -18.57
C ASP A 83 -0.40 -1.09 -19.48
N ARG A 84 0.88 -1.48 -19.64
CA ARG A 84 1.29 -2.76 -20.26
C ARG A 84 0.90 -3.98 -19.42
N PHE A 85 0.83 -3.87 -18.09
CA PHE A 85 0.57 -5.01 -17.20
C PHE A 85 -0.85 -5.60 -17.36
N PRO A 86 -1.94 -4.81 -17.40
CA PRO A 86 -3.27 -5.34 -17.73
C PRO A 86 -3.32 -6.02 -19.10
N GLN A 87 -2.62 -5.48 -20.11
CA GLN A 87 -2.57 -6.07 -21.45
C GLN A 87 -1.86 -7.43 -21.44
N TRP A 88 -0.73 -7.52 -20.73
CA TRP A 88 -0.01 -8.78 -20.53
C TRP A 88 -0.86 -9.82 -19.77
N MET A 89 -1.59 -9.40 -18.73
CA MET A 89 -2.52 -10.26 -17.99
C MET A 89 -3.64 -10.80 -18.88
N GLN A 90 -4.26 -9.97 -19.73
CA GLN A 90 -5.32 -10.42 -20.64
C GLN A 90 -4.79 -11.33 -21.74
N LYS A 91 -3.62 -11.02 -22.33
CA LYS A 91 -2.95 -11.85 -23.35
C LYS A 91 -2.68 -13.28 -22.83
N ASN A 92 -2.27 -13.41 -21.58
CA ASN A 92 -1.94 -14.69 -20.96
C ASN A 92 -3.09 -15.28 -20.11
N ARG A 93 -4.29 -14.71 -20.19
CA ARG A 93 -5.41 -15.02 -19.27
C ARG A 93 -5.74 -16.50 -19.20
N GLY A 94 -5.95 -17.16 -20.34
CA GLY A 94 -6.39 -18.55 -20.37
C GLY A 94 -5.41 -19.47 -19.64
N GLU A 95 -4.12 -19.26 -19.87
CA GLU A 95 -3.05 -20.05 -19.27
C GLU A 95 -2.85 -19.73 -17.78
N ILE A 96 -2.81 -18.45 -17.39
CA ILE A 96 -2.73 -18.05 -15.98
C ILE A 96 -3.94 -18.60 -15.21
N GLN A 97 -5.17 -18.46 -15.74
CA GLN A 97 -6.38 -18.95 -15.10
C GLN A 97 -6.38 -20.49 -14.97
N SER A 98 -5.92 -21.21 -15.99
CA SER A 98 -5.76 -22.68 -15.93
C SER A 98 -4.75 -23.11 -14.85
N LEU A 99 -3.59 -22.45 -14.78
CA LEU A 99 -2.53 -22.77 -13.81
C LEU A 99 -2.91 -22.42 -12.37
N MET A 100 -3.64 -21.30 -12.18
CA MET A 100 -4.20 -20.91 -10.89
C MET A 100 -5.29 -21.87 -10.40
N ASN A 101 -6.17 -22.36 -11.30
CA ASN A 101 -7.19 -23.34 -10.94
C ASN A 101 -6.53 -24.66 -10.50
N ALA A 102 -5.59 -25.19 -11.29
CA ALA A 102 -4.83 -26.40 -10.94
C ALA A 102 -4.15 -26.26 -9.57
N TYR A 103 -3.53 -25.11 -9.29
CA TYR A 103 -2.94 -24.79 -7.99
C TYR A 103 -3.95 -24.85 -6.84
N PHE A 104 -5.09 -24.18 -6.98
CA PHE A 104 -6.11 -24.17 -5.94
C PHE A 104 -6.73 -25.55 -5.73
N GLU A 105 -6.89 -26.34 -6.79
CA GLU A 105 -7.38 -27.71 -6.71
C GLU A 105 -6.46 -28.58 -5.86
N ALA A 106 -5.14 -28.56 -6.07
CA ALA A 106 -4.22 -29.31 -5.23
C ALA A 106 -4.07 -28.73 -3.81
N LEU A 107 -4.16 -27.42 -3.60
CA LEU A 107 -4.20 -26.84 -2.24
C LEU A 107 -5.43 -27.29 -1.43
N LEU A 108 -6.55 -27.56 -2.12
CA LEU A 108 -7.79 -28.03 -1.53
C LEU A 108 -7.81 -29.56 -1.40
N ASP A 109 -7.02 -30.26 -2.23
CA ASP A 109 -6.69 -31.66 -2.02
C ASP A 109 -5.88 -31.82 -0.71
N SER A 110 -6.08 -32.96 -0.05
CA SER A 110 -5.37 -33.30 1.19
C SER A 110 -4.04 -34.00 0.92
N GLU A 111 -3.81 -34.44 -0.32
CA GLU A 111 -2.61 -35.13 -0.76
C GLU A 111 -1.67 -34.19 -1.54
N ALA A 112 -0.36 -34.43 -1.42
CA ALA A 112 0.63 -33.69 -2.18
C ALA A 112 0.61 -34.14 -3.66
N PRO A 113 0.81 -33.22 -4.62
CA PRO A 113 0.91 -33.56 -6.04
C PRO A 113 2.13 -34.47 -6.28
N THR A 114 2.09 -35.28 -7.34
CA THR A 114 3.27 -36.07 -7.73
C THR A 114 4.33 -35.19 -8.40
N PRO A 115 5.61 -35.62 -8.44
CA PRO A 115 6.66 -34.91 -9.15
C PRO A 115 6.35 -34.69 -10.64
N GLU A 116 5.69 -35.64 -11.31
CA GLU A 116 5.31 -35.54 -12.72
C GLU A 116 4.24 -34.44 -12.96
N VAL A 117 3.29 -34.32 -12.03
CA VAL A 117 2.29 -33.25 -12.02
C VAL A 117 2.97 -31.88 -11.88
N VAL A 118 3.88 -31.73 -10.92
CA VAL A 118 4.58 -30.47 -10.70
C VAL A 118 5.54 -30.15 -11.86
N ALA A 119 6.14 -31.16 -12.49
CA ALA A 119 6.97 -30.98 -13.68
C ALA A 119 6.18 -30.42 -14.87
N ALA A 120 5.04 -31.03 -15.20
CA ALA A 120 4.16 -30.55 -16.27
C ALA A 120 3.63 -29.13 -16.00
N TRP A 121 3.31 -28.82 -14.74
CA TRP A 121 2.91 -27.47 -14.32
C TRP A 121 4.06 -26.46 -14.45
N ALA A 122 5.28 -26.81 -14.01
CA ALA A 122 6.45 -25.94 -14.06
C ALA A 122 6.88 -25.61 -15.51
N GLN A 123 6.82 -26.59 -16.42
CA GLN A 123 7.08 -26.39 -17.85
C GLN A 123 6.14 -25.35 -18.49
N ARG A 124 4.88 -25.29 -18.04
CA ARG A 124 3.88 -24.30 -18.49
C ARG A 124 4.08 -22.91 -17.88
N VAL A 125 4.56 -22.84 -16.63
CA VAL A 125 4.76 -21.59 -15.89
C VAL A 125 6.05 -20.87 -16.29
N ALA A 126 7.12 -21.61 -16.62
CA ALA A 126 8.40 -21.06 -17.03
C ALA A 126 8.31 -19.96 -18.14
N PRO A 127 7.61 -20.15 -19.28
CA PRO A 127 7.47 -19.12 -20.29
C PRO A 127 6.68 -17.88 -19.82
N LEU A 128 5.71 -18.04 -18.91
CA LEU A 128 4.99 -16.91 -18.32
C LEU A 128 5.92 -16.07 -17.43
N VAL A 129 6.76 -16.70 -16.61
CA VAL A 129 7.74 -16.00 -15.76
C VAL A 129 8.79 -15.27 -16.60
N GLY A 130 9.25 -15.88 -17.71
CA GLY A 130 10.12 -15.23 -18.69
C GLY A 130 9.48 -13.96 -19.26
N SER A 131 8.29 -14.10 -19.86
CA SER A 131 7.57 -12.97 -20.45
C SER A 131 7.19 -11.87 -19.44
N PHE A 132 6.91 -12.23 -18.19
CA PHE A 132 6.68 -11.26 -17.11
C PHE A 132 7.97 -10.49 -16.76
N SER A 133 9.11 -11.18 -16.69
CA SER A 133 10.41 -10.54 -16.42
C SER A 133 10.81 -9.55 -17.52
N GLU A 134 10.61 -9.93 -18.79
CA GLU A 134 10.80 -9.05 -19.96
C GLU A 134 9.93 -7.79 -19.86
N MET A 135 8.63 -7.95 -19.64
CA MET A 135 7.69 -6.83 -19.47
C MET A 135 8.08 -5.91 -18.30
N MET A 136 8.49 -6.47 -17.16
CA MET A 136 8.98 -5.67 -16.04
C MET A 136 10.30 -4.95 -16.35
N GLY A 137 11.15 -5.53 -17.21
CA GLY A 137 12.35 -4.87 -17.73
C GLY A 137 12.02 -3.67 -18.60
N ASP A 138 11.08 -3.80 -19.52
CA ASP A 138 10.58 -2.70 -20.35
C ASP A 138 10.01 -1.55 -19.51
N VAL A 139 9.13 -1.86 -18.55
CA VAL A 139 8.54 -0.87 -17.63
C VAL A 139 9.63 -0.14 -16.84
N THR A 140 10.65 -0.87 -16.37
CA THR A 140 11.78 -0.28 -15.63
C THR A 140 12.63 0.62 -16.53
N GLY A 141 12.91 0.21 -17.76
CA GLY A 141 13.66 1.02 -18.73
C GLY A 141 12.93 2.31 -19.10
N GLU A 142 11.61 2.23 -19.32
CA GLU A 142 10.75 3.39 -19.58
C GLU A 142 10.71 4.34 -18.38
N MET A 143 10.51 3.82 -17.16
CA MET A 143 10.55 4.62 -15.93
C MET A 143 11.87 5.34 -15.71
N SER A 144 13.00 4.67 -15.98
CA SER A 144 14.34 5.27 -15.85
C SER A 144 14.48 6.53 -16.71
N SER A 145 13.87 6.56 -17.91
CA SER A 145 14.01 7.67 -18.86
C SER A 145 13.52 9.05 -18.36
N PHE A 146 12.55 9.08 -17.44
CA PHE A 146 11.98 10.32 -16.87
C PHE A 146 12.28 10.52 -15.38
N MET A 147 12.92 9.55 -14.73
CA MET A 147 13.42 9.67 -13.35
C MET A 147 14.66 10.56 -13.27
N THR A 148 14.89 11.15 -12.10
CA THR A 148 16.18 11.80 -11.73
C THR A 148 17.26 10.75 -11.47
N ASP A 149 18.53 11.14 -11.47
CA ASP A 149 19.63 10.18 -11.31
C ASP A 149 19.57 9.43 -9.96
N ASP A 150 19.19 10.10 -8.86
CA ASP A 150 18.98 9.45 -7.55
C ASP A 150 17.83 8.43 -7.59
N GLN A 151 16.72 8.77 -8.25
CA GLN A 151 15.58 7.87 -8.45
C GLN A 151 15.97 6.66 -9.31
N ARG A 152 16.77 6.85 -10.37
CA ARG A 152 17.28 5.77 -11.22
C ARG A 152 18.17 4.80 -10.45
N VAL A 153 19.12 5.30 -9.65
CA VAL A 153 19.99 4.45 -8.82
C VAL A 153 19.16 3.60 -7.83
N MET A 154 18.09 4.17 -7.26
CA MET A 154 17.15 3.40 -6.43
C MET A 154 16.36 2.35 -7.24
N LEU A 155 15.86 2.73 -8.42
CA LEU A 155 15.10 1.85 -9.32
C LEU A 155 15.97 0.67 -9.79
N GLU A 156 17.17 0.93 -10.29
CA GLU A 156 18.14 -0.06 -10.76
C GLU A 156 18.57 -1.02 -9.64
N GLY A 157 18.84 -0.50 -8.44
CA GLY A 157 19.18 -1.33 -7.27
C GLY A 157 18.06 -2.26 -6.85
N GLU A 158 16.80 -1.82 -6.92
CA GLU A 158 15.65 -2.70 -6.66
C GLU A 158 15.34 -3.65 -7.83
N PHE A 159 15.56 -3.24 -9.07
CA PHE A 159 15.39 -4.09 -10.25
C PHE A 159 16.44 -5.21 -10.31
N ALA A 160 17.69 -4.95 -9.93
CA ALA A 160 18.73 -5.97 -9.78
C ALA A 160 18.34 -7.02 -8.71
N ALA A 161 17.73 -6.57 -7.60
CA ALA A 161 17.19 -7.48 -6.59
C ALA A 161 15.98 -8.28 -7.10
N PHE A 162 15.11 -7.68 -7.91
CA PHE A 162 14.01 -8.36 -8.61
C PHE A 162 14.53 -9.43 -9.57
N GLN A 163 15.49 -9.10 -10.45
CA GLN A 163 16.11 -10.04 -11.39
C GLN A 163 16.80 -11.21 -10.67
N THR A 164 17.46 -10.94 -9.53
CA THR A 164 18.00 -12.00 -8.66
C THR A 164 16.90 -12.95 -8.17
N GLY A 165 15.75 -12.39 -7.75
CA GLY A 165 14.58 -13.15 -7.33
C GLY A 165 13.97 -13.98 -8.46
N ILE A 166 13.80 -13.40 -9.66
CA ILE A 166 13.34 -14.13 -10.85
C ILE A 166 14.29 -15.27 -11.21
N GLY A 167 15.62 -15.04 -11.17
CA GLY A 167 16.60 -16.10 -11.41
C GLY A 167 16.46 -17.28 -10.46
N MET A 168 16.17 -17.04 -9.16
CA MET A 168 15.88 -18.11 -8.20
C MET A 168 14.59 -18.87 -8.56
N VAL A 169 13.54 -18.17 -9.02
CA VAL A 169 12.27 -18.81 -9.45
C VAL A 169 12.48 -19.63 -10.72
N THR A 170 13.14 -19.09 -11.74
CA THR A 170 13.44 -19.81 -12.99
C THR A 170 14.27 -21.06 -12.73
N ASN A 171 15.28 -20.98 -11.85
CA ASN A 171 16.07 -22.16 -11.45
C ASN A 171 15.19 -23.23 -10.78
N LYS A 172 14.28 -22.84 -9.89
CA LYS A 172 13.38 -23.78 -9.21
C LYS A 172 12.33 -24.39 -10.14
N LEU A 173 11.80 -23.59 -11.08
CA LEU A 173 10.93 -24.10 -12.15
C LEU A 173 11.65 -25.07 -13.07
N SER A 174 12.95 -24.86 -13.37
CA SER A 174 13.75 -25.84 -14.13
C SER A 174 13.91 -27.14 -13.34
N GLU A 175 14.33 -27.06 -12.06
CA GLU A 175 14.48 -28.23 -11.19
C GLU A 175 13.17 -29.05 -11.10
N TRP A 176 12.03 -28.37 -10.99
CA TRP A 176 10.73 -29.02 -11.01
C TRP A 176 10.34 -29.58 -12.38
N ALA A 177 10.59 -28.86 -13.47
CA ALA A 177 10.35 -29.33 -14.84
C ALA A 177 11.15 -30.61 -15.18
N ASP A 178 12.30 -30.79 -14.53
CA ASP A 178 13.16 -31.99 -14.59
C ASP A 178 12.73 -33.11 -13.60
N GLY A 179 11.63 -32.91 -12.87
CA GLY A 179 11.08 -33.88 -11.90
C GLY A 179 11.68 -33.81 -10.49
N GLY A 180 12.52 -32.81 -10.18
CA GLY A 180 13.17 -32.60 -8.88
C GLY A 180 12.27 -32.05 -7.77
N TYR A 181 10.95 -32.26 -7.85
CA TYR A 181 10.01 -31.87 -6.79
C TYR A 181 10.00 -32.90 -5.66
N ASP A 182 10.14 -32.44 -4.40
CA ASP A 182 10.09 -33.27 -3.19
C ASP A 182 8.78 -32.99 -2.41
N PRO A 183 7.77 -33.89 -2.50
CA PRO A 183 6.50 -33.70 -1.80
C PRO A 183 6.63 -33.57 -0.28
N GLU A 184 7.62 -34.21 0.37
CA GLU A 184 7.75 -34.14 1.82
C GLU A 184 8.29 -32.78 2.28
N ARG A 185 9.21 -32.19 1.52
CA ARG A 185 9.89 -30.93 1.88
C ARG A 185 9.21 -29.68 1.35
N GLU A 186 8.59 -29.77 0.18
CA GLU A 186 8.17 -28.60 -0.59
C GLU A 186 6.65 -28.39 -0.55
N TRP A 187 5.85 -29.45 -0.35
CA TRP A 187 4.41 -29.32 -0.21
C TRP A 187 3.99 -28.53 1.03
N ILE A 188 2.98 -27.66 0.86
CA ILE A 188 2.50 -26.79 1.93
C ILE A 188 1.79 -27.61 3.01
N GLY A 189 2.28 -27.48 4.25
CA GLY A 189 1.62 -28.07 5.42
C GLY A 189 2.06 -29.49 5.78
N THR A 190 3.14 -30.02 5.18
CA THR A 190 3.74 -31.27 5.70
C THR A 190 4.38 -31.06 7.08
N PRO A 191 4.56 -32.13 7.89
CA PRO A 191 5.32 -32.04 9.14
C PRO A 191 6.77 -31.56 8.92
N GLU A 192 7.40 -31.99 7.82
CA GLU A 192 8.81 -31.69 7.52
C GLU A 192 9.00 -30.26 7.00
N GLN A 193 8.16 -29.77 6.08
CA GLN A 193 8.19 -28.36 5.67
C GLN A 193 8.00 -27.44 6.88
N ARG A 194 7.06 -27.76 7.79
CA ARG A 194 6.90 -27.03 9.07
C ARG A 194 8.11 -27.15 10.00
N ARG A 195 8.96 -28.17 9.87
CA ARG A 195 10.23 -28.29 10.61
C ARG A 195 11.29 -27.39 9.98
N ILE A 196 11.41 -27.41 8.66
CA ILE A 196 12.32 -26.58 7.85
C ILE A 196 12.02 -25.09 8.07
N MET A 197 10.78 -24.63 7.83
CA MET A 197 10.39 -23.23 8.00
C MET A 197 10.68 -22.71 9.43
N ARG A 198 10.43 -23.51 10.47
CA ARG A 198 10.76 -23.13 11.86
C ARG A 198 12.28 -23.09 12.11
N ALA A 199 13.07 -23.92 11.43
CA ALA A 199 14.52 -23.89 11.53
C ALA A 199 15.11 -22.67 10.82
N GLU A 200 14.58 -22.32 9.65
CA GLU A 200 14.95 -21.12 8.89
C GLU A 200 14.54 -19.84 9.59
N ASP A 201 13.33 -19.76 10.15
CA ASP A 201 12.90 -18.61 10.94
C ASP A 201 13.80 -18.41 12.18
N ARG A 202 14.15 -19.49 12.90
CA ARG A 202 15.14 -19.43 13.98
C ARG A 202 16.51 -18.91 13.51
N LYS A 203 17.02 -19.41 12.37
CA LYS A 203 18.28 -18.91 11.77
C LYS A 203 18.18 -17.43 11.41
N ARG A 204 17.07 -17.00 10.81
CA ARG A 204 16.82 -15.61 10.41
C ARG A 204 16.72 -14.68 11.62
N VAL A 205 16.00 -15.08 12.68
CA VAL A 205 15.93 -14.32 13.93
C VAL A 205 17.30 -14.22 14.61
N ALA A 206 18.07 -15.31 14.62
CA ALA A 206 19.46 -15.30 15.12
C ALA A 206 20.35 -14.33 14.32
N ALA A 207 20.33 -14.41 12.98
CA ALA A 207 21.11 -13.54 12.11
C ALA A 207 20.70 -12.05 12.23
N MET A 208 19.40 -11.74 12.35
CA MET A 208 18.93 -10.37 12.59
C MET A 208 19.37 -9.84 13.96
N ARG A 209 19.41 -10.70 14.99
CA ARG A 209 19.96 -10.35 16.31
C ARG A 209 21.46 -10.10 16.23
N GLU A 210 22.23 -11.00 15.64
CA GLU A 210 23.67 -10.88 15.46
C GLU A 210 24.03 -9.60 14.68
N ALA A 211 23.33 -9.30 13.59
CA ALA A 211 23.51 -8.07 12.82
C ALA A 211 23.17 -6.80 13.63
N ARG A 212 22.17 -6.85 14.53
CA ARG A 212 21.86 -5.75 15.46
C ARG A 212 22.96 -5.58 16.50
N ASP A 213 23.40 -6.66 17.12
CA ASP A 213 24.41 -6.66 18.18
C ASP A 213 25.77 -6.18 17.62
N ALA A 214 26.15 -6.63 16.42
CA ALA A 214 27.32 -6.15 15.67
C ALA A 214 27.22 -4.64 15.33
N ARG A 215 26.03 -4.14 14.95
CA ARG A 215 25.81 -2.70 14.71
C ARG A 215 25.95 -1.87 15.99
N ILE A 216 25.48 -2.36 17.13
CA ILE A 216 25.64 -1.68 18.44
C ILE A 216 27.12 -1.64 18.83
N ALA A 217 27.86 -2.74 18.65
CA ALA A 217 29.30 -2.79 18.90
C ALA A 217 30.07 -1.80 18.00
N ALA A 218 29.77 -1.77 16.69
CA ALA A 218 30.41 -0.85 15.74
C ALA A 218 30.15 0.64 16.02
N LEU A 219 29.00 0.98 16.64
CA LEU A 219 28.62 2.34 17.00
C LEU A 219 29.19 2.81 18.36
N GLY A 220 30.12 2.07 18.95
CA GLY A 220 30.83 2.49 20.17
C GLY A 220 30.12 2.15 21.47
N GLY A 221 29.18 1.20 21.46
CA GLY A 221 28.74 0.51 22.69
C GLY A 221 27.83 1.28 23.64
N THR A 222 27.40 2.51 23.34
CA THR A 222 26.21 3.08 24.00
C THR A 222 24.98 2.33 23.51
N SER A 223 24.72 1.19 24.14
CA SER A 223 23.47 0.47 24.04
C SER A 223 22.34 1.40 24.52
N LEU A 224 21.59 1.94 23.58
CA LEU A 224 20.23 2.38 23.85
C LEU A 224 19.37 1.12 23.97
N ASP A 225 19.58 0.39 25.06
CA ASP A 225 18.67 -0.67 25.45
C ASP A 225 17.28 -0.03 25.65
N PRO A 226 16.23 -0.54 24.98
CA PRO A 226 14.88 -0.24 25.41
C PRO A 226 14.67 -1.00 26.73
N GLU A 227 15.04 -0.35 27.84
CA GLU A 227 14.72 -0.84 29.20
C GLU A 227 13.22 -1.13 29.27
N GLY A 228 12.89 -2.41 29.33
CA GLY A 228 11.52 -2.86 29.57
C GLY A 228 11.09 -2.40 30.96
N PRO A 229 9.95 -1.72 31.12
CA PRO A 229 9.55 -1.16 32.40
C PRO A 229 9.04 -2.25 33.34
N ASN A 230 9.94 -2.87 34.12
CA ASN A 230 9.59 -3.60 35.36
C ASN A 230 10.80 -3.97 36.26
N ALA A 231 11.62 -2.98 36.60
CA ALA A 231 12.67 -3.11 37.62
C ALA A 231 12.49 -2.06 38.74
N PRO A 232 11.74 -2.35 39.83
CA PRO A 232 11.57 -1.42 40.94
C PRO A 232 12.82 -1.42 41.85
N GLY A 233 13.83 -0.59 41.54
CA GLY A 233 15.15 -0.78 42.16
C GLY A 233 16.18 0.36 42.14
N LYS A 234 15.82 1.57 42.59
CA LYS A 234 16.72 2.57 43.25
C LYS A 234 17.91 3.16 42.43
N PRO A 235 17.96 4.48 42.19
CA PRO A 235 19.06 5.11 41.46
C PRO A 235 20.30 5.40 42.35
N PRO A 236 21.52 5.19 41.84
CA PRO A 236 22.71 5.92 42.29
C PRO A 236 22.94 7.15 41.39
N SER A 237 22.82 8.34 41.98
CA SER A 237 23.14 9.62 41.31
C SER A 237 24.63 9.69 40.93
N ARG A 238 24.95 10.12 39.69
CA ARG A 238 26.34 10.42 39.29
C ARG A 238 26.45 11.47 38.17
N ASN A 239 26.49 12.74 38.57
CA ASN A 239 27.16 13.87 37.91
C ASN A 239 27.17 13.94 36.36
N ASP A 240 26.02 14.29 35.75
CA ASP A 240 26.02 14.99 34.45
C ASP A 240 26.10 16.51 34.66
N ALA A 241 27.33 17.00 34.83
CA ALA A 241 27.62 18.43 34.79
C ALA A 241 28.16 18.82 33.41
N GLN A 242 27.57 19.85 32.80
CA GLN A 242 28.10 20.58 31.64
C GLN A 242 28.14 19.85 30.28
N ARG A 243 26.97 19.46 29.76
CA ARG A 243 26.72 19.55 28.31
C ARG A 243 25.74 20.69 28.04
N ALA A 244 26.25 21.81 27.52
CA ALA A 244 25.44 23.00 27.28
C ALA A 244 24.30 22.71 26.26
N PRO A 245 23.04 23.10 26.54
CA PRO A 245 21.95 22.86 25.62
C PRO A 245 22.10 23.74 24.38
N ARG A 246 22.34 23.12 23.21
CA ARG A 246 22.18 23.80 21.92
C ARG A 246 20.72 24.22 21.79
N LYS A 247 20.44 25.53 21.84
CA LYS A 247 19.13 26.10 21.49
C LYS A 247 18.89 25.96 19.99
N THR A 248 18.37 24.82 19.55
CA THR A 248 17.80 24.66 18.20
C THR A 248 16.39 25.25 18.19
N ALA A 249 16.15 26.24 17.33
CA ALA A 249 14.91 27.01 17.28
C ALA A 249 13.75 26.28 16.55
N SER A 250 13.54 25.00 16.86
CA SER A 250 12.64 24.09 16.13
C SER A 250 11.50 23.51 17.00
N LEU A 251 11.10 24.21 18.05
CA LEU A 251 10.17 23.65 19.06
C LEU A 251 8.67 23.86 18.77
N ALA A 252 8.27 24.93 18.07
CA ALA A 252 6.85 25.25 17.90
C ALA A 252 6.03 24.18 17.14
N ALA A 253 6.63 23.54 16.12
CA ALA A 253 6.01 22.40 15.42
C ALA A 253 6.17 21.08 16.17
N SER A 254 7.15 20.99 17.09
CA SER A 254 7.29 19.85 17.99
C SER A 254 6.14 19.78 18.99
N ASP A 255 5.67 20.93 19.45
CA ASP A 255 4.57 21.03 20.40
C ASP A 255 3.25 20.48 19.83
N GLU A 256 2.95 20.65 18.53
CA GLU A 256 1.68 20.16 17.96
C GLU A 256 1.58 18.62 17.97
N TRP A 257 2.66 17.92 17.59
CA TRP A 257 2.67 16.45 17.55
C TRP A 257 2.59 15.86 18.96
N VAL A 258 3.33 16.44 19.90
CA VAL A 258 3.29 16.06 21.32
C VAL A 258 1.90 16.33 21.91
N LYS A 259 1.36 17.54 21.70
CA LYS A 259 0.04 17.95 22.16
C LYS A 259 -1.06 17.05 21.61
N TYR A 260 -1.05 16.74 20.30
CA TYR A 260 -2.01 15.81 19.70
C TYR A 260 -1.94 14.44 20.38
N THR A 261 -0.74 13.93 20.66
CA THR A 261 -0.55 12.61 21.29
C THR A 261 -1.07 12.58 22.73
N GLU A 262 -0.76 13.58 23.55
CA GLU A 262 -1.24 13.65 24.92
C GLU A 262 -2.76 13.98 24.99
N ASP A 263 -3.28 14.77 24.04
CA ASP A 263 -4.72 14.95 23.84
C ASP A 263 -5.41 13.64 23.44
N PHE A 264 -4.77 12.81 22.61
CA PHE A 264 -5.26 11.50 22.18
C PHE A 264 -5.30 10.49 23.32
N ILE A 265 -4.19 10.35 24.07
CA ILE A 265 -4.09 9.52 25.29
C ILE A 265 -5.21 9.90 26.27
N ARG A 266 -5.39 11.20 26.52
CA ARG A 266 -6.42 11.75 27.42
C ARG A 266 -7.84 11.55 26.90
N ARG A 267 -8.09 11.72 25.60
CA ARG A 267 -9.43 11.58 24.99
C ARG A 267 -9.95 10.14 25.09
N TYR A 268 -9.10 9.18 24.75
CA TYR A 268 -9.48 7.76 24.72
C TYR A 268 -9.24 7.03 26.04
N LYS A 269 -8.70 7.69 27.07
CA LYS A 269 -8.31 7.09 28.35
C LYS A 269 -7.51 5.81 28.13
N LEU A 270 -6.41 5.94 27.40
CA LEU A 270 -5.52 4.82 27.13
C LEU A 270 -4.93 4.29 28.44
N ASN A 271 -4.77 2.98 28.54
CA ASN A 271 -4.01 2.38 29.64
C ASN A 271 -2.50 2.64 29.46
N ASP A 272 -1.68 2.22 30.42
CA ASP A 272 -0.24 2.51 30.39
C ASP A 272 0.45 1.89 29.15
N GLU A 273 0.15 0.62 28.82
CA GLU A 273 0.68 -0.06 27.63
C GLU A 273 0.31 0.64 26.32
N GLN A 274 -0.95 1.06 26.17
CA GLN A 274 -1.45 1.81 25.01
C GLN A 274 -0.81 3.20 24.94
N SER A 275 -0.58 3.85 26.09
CA SER A 275 0.03 5.18 26.18
C SER A 275 1.52 5.13 25.81
N ASP A 276 2.24 4.11 26.26
CA ASP A 276 3.64 3.89 25.90
C ASP A 276 3.79 3.51 24.42
N LEU A 277 2.85 2.74 23.86
CA LEU A 277 2.77 2.48 22.42
C LEU A 277 2.54 3.77 21.63
N ALA A 278 1.63 4.66 22.09
CA ALA A 278 1.37 5.95 21.47
C ALA A 278 2.61 6.86 21.49
N ARG A 279 3.28 6.97 22.64
CA ARG A 279 4.53 7.74 22.80
C ARG A 279 5.70 7.15 22.00
N SER A 280 5.76 5.83 21.87
CA SER A 280 6.75 5.15 21.02
C SER A 280 6.56 5.50 19.55
N ARG A 281 5.31 5.50 19.05
CA ARG A 281 5.00 5.97 17.70
C ARG A 281 5.31 7.45 17.49
N LEU A 282 5.04 8.30 18.49
CA LEU A 282 5.41 9.72 18.46
C LEU A 282 6.92 9.90 18.28
N ARG A 283 7.76 9.17 19.04
CA ARG A 283 9.23 9.24 18.89
C ARG A 283 9.68 8.90 17.48
N ASN A 284 9.24 7.77 16.93
CA ASN A 284 9.60 7.34 15.57
C ASN A 284 9.14 8.37 14.51
N ALA A 285 7.92 8.88 14.64
CA ALA A 285 7.37 9.81 13.67
C ALA A 285 7.99 11.22 13.79
N MET A 286 8.46 11.62 14.99
CA MET A 286 9.31 12.80 15.17
C MET A 286 10.69 12.62 14.54
N GLU A 287 11.33 11.46 14.66
CA GLU A 287 12.62 11.16 13.99
C GLU A 287 12.49 11.27 12.46
N GLU A 288 11.45 10.65 11.88
CA GLU A 288 11.14 10.79 10.45
C GLU A 288 10.87 12.23 10.02
N ARG A 289 10.07 12.96 10.82
CA ARG A 289 9.74 14.37 10.59
C ARG A 289 11.00 15.23 10.60
N ASP A 290 11.87 15.07 11.60
CA ASP A 290 13.05 15.90 11.80
C ASP A 290 14.13 15.60 10.75
N GLY A 291 14.28 14.33 10.36
CA GLY A 291 15.12 13.91 9.24
C GLY A 291 14.61 14.41 7.88
N PHE A 292 13.28 14.54 7.68
CA PHE A 292 12.71 15.16 6.49
C PHE A 292 12.82 16.69 6.51
N ALA A 293 12.48 17.34 7.64
CA ALA A 293 12.57 18.78 7.83
C ALA A 293 14.00 19.29 7.63
N THR A 294 15.01 18.54 8.07
CA THR A 294 16.42 18.86 7.82
C THR A 294 16.76 18.83 6.33
N ARG A 295 16.25 17.86 5.57
CA ARG A 295 16.45 17.78 4.11
C ARG A 295 15.81 18.95 3.38
N ILE A 296 14.57 19.32 3.71
CA ILE A 296 13.84 20.41 3.03
C ILE A 296 14.14 21.81 3.58
N ALA A 297 15.01 21.96 4.59
CA ALA A 297 15.21 23.21 5.32
C ALA A 297 15.61 24.39 4.40
N ALA A 298 16.43 24.13 3.37
CA ALA A 298 16.86 25.16 2.42
C ALA A 298 15.70 25.65 1.54
N ASP A 299 14.84 24.74 1.06
CA ASP A 299 13.71 25.09 0.21
C ASP A 299 12.57 25.72 1.01
N LEU A 300 12.36 25.27 2.25
CA LEU A 300 11.46 25.92 3.19
C LEU A 300 11.88 27.37 3.43
N THR A 301 13.16 27.61 3.75
CA THR A 301 13.71 28.96 3.93
C THR A 301 13.56 29.80 2.66
N ARG A 302 13.75 29.21 1.48
CA ARG A 302 13.60 29.88 0.18
C ARG A 302 12.15 30.31 -0.08
N ALA A 303 11.18 29.44 0.19
CA ALA A 303 9.76 29.72 0.02
C ALA A 303 9.25 30.75 1.05
N GLU A 304 9.68 30.66 2.31
CA GLU A 304 9.35 31.65 3.34
C GLU A 304 9.94 33.03 3.02
N LYS A 305 11.17 33.08 2.49
CA LYS A 305 11.75 34.34 2.00
C LYS A 305 10.99 34.91 0.80
N LYS A 306 10.63 34.10 -0.20
CA LYS A 306 9.80 34.54 -1.33
C LYS A 306 8.47 35.15 -0.87
N LEU A 307 7.84 34.56 0.15
CA LEU A 307 6.59 35.05 0.71
C LEU A 307 6.75 36.36 1.48
N ALA A 308 7.91 36.58 2.13
CA ALA A 308 8.23 37.83 2.81
C ALA A 308 8.63 38.97 1.85
N ASP A 309 9.33 38.65 0.75
CA ASP A 309 9.78 39.62 -0.25
C ASP A 309 8.67 40.04 -1.25
N ALA A 310 7.57 39.27 -1.30
CA ALA A 310 6.43 39.49 -2.19
C ALA A 310 5.66 40.80 -1.91
N LYS A 311 5.52 41.66 -2.92
CA LYS A 311 4.90 42.99 -2.81
C LYS A 311 3.47 43.00 -3.30
N SER A 312 3.21 42.36 -4.45
CA SER A 312 1.84 42.22 -4.98
C SER A 312 1.09 41.07 -4.31
N ASP A 313 -0.24 41.09 -4.39
CA ASP A 313 -1.05 39.99 -3.84
C ASP A 313 -0.96 38.71 -4.70
N GLU A 314 -0.69 38.85 -6.00
CA GLU A 314 -0.38 37.73 -6.90
C GLU A 314 0.94 37.04 -6.53
N GLU A 315 1.99 37.82 -6.25
CA GLU A 315 3.28 37.31 -5.76
C GLU A 315 3.11 36.58 -4.41
N LYS A 316 2.32 37.15 -3.49
CA LYS A 316 2.03 36.51 -2.18
C LYS A 316 1.26 35.20 -2.35
N GLN A 317 0.28 35.14 -3.25
CA GLN A 317 -0.46 33.91 -3.53
C GLN A 317 0.45 32.83 -4.12
N SER A 318 1.30 33.19 -5.09
CA SER A 318 2.27 32.28 -5.71
C SER A 318 3.30 31.75 -4.69
N ALA A 319 3.92 32.64 -3.91
CA ALA A 319 4.88 32.27 -2.88
C ALA A 319 4.25 31.43 -1.75
N LYS A 320 2.99 31.72 -1.40
CA LYS A 320 2.23 30.89 -0.45
C LYS A 320 1.95 29.50 -1.01
N ALA A 321 1.54 29.38 -2.28
CA ALA A 321 1.33 28.09 -2.93
C ALA A 321 2.63 27.26 -3.01
N GLU A 322 3.78 27.91 -3.23
CA GLU A 322 5.10 27.26 -3.17
C GLU A 322 5.43 26.78 -1.74
N LEU A 323 5.17 27.60 -0.72
CA LEU A 323 5.36 27.24 0.68
C LEU A 323 4.46 26.06 1.10
N ASP A 324 3.19 26.09 0.71
CA ASP A 324 2.21 25.03 0.99
C ASP A 324 2.58 23.74 0.23
N ARG A 325 3.13 23.84 -0.99
CA ARG A 325 3.69 22.69 -1.73
C ARG A 325 4.87 22.05 -1.00
N VAL A 326 5.82 22.84 -0.50
CA VAL A 326 6.98 22.36 0.27
C VAL A 326 6.57 21.78 1.63
N LYS A 327 5.52 22.33 2.28
CA LYS A 327 4.97 21.81 3.55
C LYS A 327 4.08 20.57 3.37
N ARG A 328 3.53 20.31 2.17
CA ARG A 328 2.59 19.20 1.89
C ARG A 328 3.08 17.81 2.36
N PRO A 329 4.35 17.40 2.18
CA PRO A 329 4.80 16.08 2.65
C PRO A 329 4.87 15.97 4.17
N LEU A 330 5.17 17.07 4.89
CA LEU A 330 5.11 17.10 6.36
C LEU A 330 3.67 16.92 6.86
N VAL A 331 2.69 17.54 6.19
CA VAL A 331 1.27 17.34 6.50
C VAL A 331 0.85 15.89 6.24
N ARG A 332 1.23 15.30 5.10
CA ARG A 332 0.97 13.87 4.82
C ARG A 332 1.53 12.96 5.92
N ARG A 333 2.79 13.17 6.35
CA ARG A 333 3.41 12.41 7.45
C ARG A 333 2.64 12.56 8.77
N PHE A 334 2.11 13.75 9.07
CA PHE A 334 1.28 13.96 10.27
C PHE A 334 -0.05 13.19 10.19
N GLU A 335 -0.71 13.16 9.03
CA GLU A 335 -1.93 12.35 8.83
C GLU A 335 -1.64 10.84 8.90
N THR A 336 -0.51 10.37 8.35
CA THR A 336 -0.04 8.98 8.53
C THR A 336 0.15 8.65 10.02
N PHE A 337 0.74 9.57 10.79
CA PHE A 337 0.91 9.42 12.24
C PHE A 337 -0.43 9.33 12.98
N LYS A 338 -1.39 10.23 12.69
CA LYS A 338 -2.75 10.19 13.26
C LYS A 338 -3.46 8.87 12.95
N SER A 339 -3.48 8.45 11.69
CA SER A 339 -4.03 7.14 11.27
C SER A 339 -3.34 5.96 11.95
N GLY A 340 -2.06 6.13 12.32
CA GLY A 340 -1.34 5.23 13.21
C GLY A 340 -1.94 5.18 14.61
N LEU A 341 -2.08 6.32 15.28
CA LEU A 341 -2.64 6.43 16.63
C LEU A 341 -4.08 5.92 16.71
N ASP A 342 -4.93 6.22 15.73
CA ASP A 342 -6.35 5.78 15.66
C ASP A 342 -6.56 4.26 15.77
N LYS A 343 -5.50 3.46 15.59
CA LYS A 343 -5.54 1.99 15.71
C LYS A 343 -5.27 1.49 17.14
N ILE A 344 -4.85 2.35 18.07
CA ILE A 344 -4.51 1.99 19.46
C ILE A 344 -5.75 1.85 20.37
N PRO A 345 -6.77 2.75 20.33
CA PRO A 345 -7.94 2.63 21.20
C PRO A 345 -8.81 1.43 20.84
N THR A 346 -9.32 0.74 21.86
CA THR A 346 -10.35 -0.30 21.71
C THR A 346 -11.67 0.28 21.20
N LEU A 347 -12.53 -0.57 20.62
CA LEU A 347 -13.86 -0.16 20.17
C LEU A 347 -14.69 0.48 21.31
N LYS A 348 -14.58 -0.07 22.53
CA LYS A 348 -15.24 0.47 23.73
C LYS A 348 -14.73 1.87 24.08
N GLN A 349 -13.41 2.10 24.10
CA GLN A 349 -12.83 3.43 24.33
C GLN A 349 -13.29 4.44 23.27
N LYS A 350 -13.44 4.03 22.01
CA LYS A 350 -13.97 4.90 20.94
C LYS A 350 -15.44 5.27 21.14
N GLN A 351 -16.28 4.31 21.53
CA GLN A 351 -17.69 4.55 21.85
C GLN A 351 -17.84 5.46 23.08
N GLU A 352 -17.06 5.24 24.13
CA GLU A 352 -17.06 6.09 25.33
C GLU A 352 -16.59 7.53 25.02
N ALA A 353 -15.58 7.69 24.17
CA ALA A 353 -15.13 9.01 23.72
C ALA A 353 -16.22 9.75 22.91
N ALA A 354 -16.87 9.06 21.97
CA ALA A 354 -17.97 9.64 21.19
C ALA A 354 -19.17 10.07 22.06
N LEU A 355 -19.55 9.24 23.05
CA LEU A 355 -20.58 9.57 24.04
C LEU A 355 -20.16 10.72 24.98
N ALA A 356 -18.86 10.91 25.22
CA ALA A 356 -18.34 12.03 26.00
C ALA A 356 -18.26 13.33 25.18
N GLU A 357 -18.14 13.25 23.85
CA GLU A 357 -18.18 14.39 22.95
C GLU A 357 -19.62 14.88 22.70
N SER A 358 -20.59 14.00 22.45
CA SER A 358 -22.00 14.41 22.28
C SER A 358 -22.55 15.14 23.51
N ARG A 359 -22.28 14.63 24.72
CA ARG A 359 -22.66 15.27 25.99
C ARG A 359 -22.07 16.67 26.20
N LYS A 360 -20.93 17.00 25.57
CA LYS A 360 -20.33 18.35 25.64
C LYS A 360 -21.03 19.34 24.73
N ASP A 361 -21.58 18.86 23.61
CA ASP A 361 -22.27 19.70 22.63
C ASP A 361 -23.67 20.09 23.16
N ASP A 362 -24.43 19.11 23.65
CA ASP A 362 -25.73 19.30 24.33
C ASP A 362 -25.64 20.33 25.48
N GLY A 363 -24.55 20.28 26.25
CA GLY A 363 -24.30 21.19 27.37
C GLY A 363 -23.98 22.63 26.96
N ARG A 364 -23.47 22.86 25.73
CA ARG A 364 -23.19 24.21 25.21
C ARG A 364 -24.41 24.83 24.55
N GLY A 365 -25.25 24.04 23.87
CA GLY A 365 -26.43 24.53 23.15
C GLY A 365 -27.52 25.16 24.04
N ARG A 366 -27.69 24.71 25.29
CA ARG A 366 -28.77 25.17 26.19
C ARG A 366 -28.43 26.34 27.12
N GLY A 367 -27.17 26.76 27.23
CA GLY A 367 -26.75 27.80 28.18
C GLY A 367 -26.74 29.24 27.62
N GLY A 368 -26.80 29.41 26.30
CA GLY A 368 -26.45 30.68 25.64
C GLY A 368 -27.57 31.71 25.44
N THR A 369 -28.84 31.31 25.44
CA THR A 369 -29.95 32.13 24.90
C THR A 369 -30.93 32.70 25.93
N MET A 370 -30.80 32.38 27.22
CA MET A 370 -31.76 32.76 28.27
C MET A 370 -31.42 34.05 29.05
N ARG A 371 -30.50 34.91 28.57
CA ARG A 371 -30.09 36.12 29.33
C ARG A 371 -29.84 37.38 28.48
N ARG A 372 -30.78 37.73 27.59
CA ARG A 372 -30.89 39.12 27.08
C ARG A 372 -32.27 39.55 26.56
N GLU A 373 -33.33 39.22 27.28
CA GLU A 373 -34.60 39.98 27.19
C GLU A 373 -34.86 40.67 28.53
N GLY A 374 -35.02 42.00 28.51
CA GLY A 374 -35.26 42.78 29.73
C GLY A 374 -34.53 44.12 29.86
N ALA A 375 -34.48 44.95 28.81
CA ALA A 375 -34.47 46.42 28.93
C ALA A 375 -34.66 47.08 27.54
N ALA A 376 -35.66 47.96 27.43
CA ALA A 376 -35.88 48.87 26.30
C ALA A 376 -34.65 49.79 26.06
N ASP A 377 -34.46 50.48 24.92
CA ASP A 377 -35.44 51.30 24.20
C ASP A 377 -34.86 51.82 22.85
N LYS A 378 -35.74 52.40 22.01
CA LYS A 378 -35.48 53.28 20.82
C LYS A 378 -34.88 52.72 19.51
N ALA A 379 -35.83 52.49 18.58
CA ALA A 379 -36.05 53.28 17.35
C ALA A 379 -34.99 53.34 16.22
N GLY A 380 -35.47 53.11 14.99
CA GLY A 380 -34.72 53.14 13.73
C GLY A 380 -34.53 51.72 13.17
N GLY A 381 -35.19 51.27 12.11
CA GLY A 381 -35.90 52.00 11.06
C GLY A 381 -35.07 51.98 9.77
N SER A 382 -35.19 50.90 9.00
CA SER A 382 -34.86 50.85 7.56
C SER A 382 -35.53 49.62 6.95
N ASP A 383 -36.32 49.86 5.92
CA ASP A 383 -36.89 48.82 5.07
C ASP A 383 -35.78 48.07 4.30
N GLY A 384 -36.09 46.85 3.87
CA GLY A 384 -35.13 45.93 3.27
C GLY A 384 -35.78 44.66 2.76
N ASP A 385 -36.83 44.78 1.93
CA ASP A 385 -37.50 43.65 1.27
C ASP A 385 -36.54 42.90 0.34
N GLY A 386 -35.98 41.81 0.85
CA GLY A 386 -35.19 40.83 0.11
C GLY A 386 -36.01 39.58 -0.18
N GLU A 387 -36.91 39.66 -1.15
CA GLU A 387 -37.74 38.52 -1.58
C GLU A 387 -36.88 37.42 -2.24
N VAL A 388 -36.40 36.46 -1.43
CA VAL A 388 -35.68 35.28 -1.95
C VAL A 388 -36.68 34.32 -2.58
N LYS A 389 -36.88 34.49 -3.89
CA LYS A 389 -37.66 33.60 -4.74
C LYS A 389 -37.03 32.20 -4.77
N VAL A 390 -37.60 31.27 -4.02
CA VAL A 390 -37.21 29.85 -4.02
C VAL A 390 -37.72 29.21 -5.32
N GLU A 391 -36.80 28.83 -6.22
CA GLU A 391 -37.15 27.99 -7.37
C GLU A 391 -37.54 26.57 -6.92
N PRO A 392 -38.63 25.99 -7.46
CA PRO A 392 -39.03 24.63 -7.13
C PRO A 392 -38.12 23.59 -7.80
N ALA A 393 -37.88 22.49 -7.10
CA ALA A 393 -36.99 21.42 -7.54
C ALA A 393 -37.44 20.77 -8.88
N VAL A 394 -36.47 20.54 -9.76
CA VAL A 394 -36.64 19.78 -11.00
C VAL A 394 -36.94 18.30 -10.66
N PRO A 395 -38.03 17.69 -11.15
CA PRO A 395 -38.29 16.27 -10.94
C PRO A 395 -37.31 15.39 -11.73
N ALA A 396 -36.86 14.30 -11.11
CA ALA A 396 -35.93 13.35 -11.71
C ALA A 396 -36.51 12.72 -12.99
N GLN A 397 -35.73 12.72 -14.08
CA GLN A 397 -36.08 11.99 -15.29
C GLN A 397 -35.96 10.48 -15.03
N ALA A 398 -37.00 9.73 -15.41
CA ALA A 398 -36.96 8.27 -15.40
C ALA A 398 -36.04 7.76 -16.53
N PRO A 399 -35.35 6.62 -16.34
CA PRO A 399 -34.53 6.02 -17.40
C PRO A 399 -35.42 5.58 -18.58
N PRO A 400 -34.95 5.72 -19.83
CA PRO A 400 -35.67 5.22 -20.99
C PRO A 400 -35.77 3.69 -20.93
N LYS A 401 -36.97 3.17 -21.21
CA LYS A 401 -37.16 1.75 -21.51
C LYS A 401 -36.67 1.51 -22.94
N GLU A 402 -35.52 0.87 -23.11
CA GLU A 402 -35.18 0.30 -24.41
C GLU A 402 -36.11 -0.88 -24.71
N ALA A 403 -36.65 -0.87 -25.92
CA ALA A 403 -37.66 -1.81 -26.35
C ALA A 403 -37.01 -3.15 -26.75
N SER A 404 -37.55 -4.23 -26.22
CA SER A 404 -37.35 -5.58 -26.73
C SER A 404 -38.11 -5.74 -28.04
N ASP A 405 -37.48 -5.46 -29.19
CA ASP A 405 -38.06 -5.79 -30.50
C ASP A 405 -37.62 -7.17 -30.97
N THR A 406 -38.57 -8.11 -30.87
CA THR A 406 -38.50 -9.45 -31.43
C THR A 406 -38.92 -9.46 -32.91
N ASN A 407 -37.97 -9.72 -33.82
CA ASN A 407 -38.23 -10.34 -35.13
C ASN A 407 -36.88 -10.64 -35.83
N GLY A 408 -36.69 -11.73 -36.57
CA GLY A 408 -37.60 -12.86 -36.79
C GLY A 408 -37.18 -13.68 -38.02
N SER A 409 -37.41 -15.00 -37.96
CA SER A 409 -37.66 -15.92 -39.08
C SER A 409 -36.68 -15.99 -40.28
N GLY A 410 -35.90 -17.07 -40.32
CA GLY A 410 -35.28 -17.61 -41.55
C GLY A 410 -34.27 -18.72 -41.25
N GLY A 411 -34.41 -19.98 -41.69
CA GLY A 411 -35.48 -20.61 -42.46
C GLY A 411 -34.94 -21.55 -43.54
N GLY A 412 -34.81 -22.84 -43.20
CA GLY A 412 -34.62 -23.93 -44.18
C GLY A 412 -33.16 -24.30 -44.54
N GLY A 413 -32.88 -25.60 -44.63
CA GLY A 413 -31.56 -26.12 -45.05
C GLY A 413 -31.24 -27.53 -44.54
N ALA A 414 -32.05 -28.53 -44.89
CA ALA A 414 -31.81 -29.93 -44.53
C ALA A 414 -31.40 -30.80 -45.75
N ALA A 415 -30.80 -31.96 -45.46
CA ALA A 415 -30.23 -32.99 -46.37
C ALA A 415 -28.85 -32.62 -46.98
N ARG A 416 -27.77 -33.39 -46.76
CA ARG A 416 -27.47 -34.82 -47.06
C ARG A 416 -27.21 -35.11 -48.56
N PRO A 417 -26.42 -36.14 -48.91
CA PRO A 417 -25.74 -37.12 -48.04
C PRO A 417 -24.35 -36.67 -47.56
#